data_AF-A0A9E0MMY3-F1
#
_entry.id   AF-A0A9E0MMY3-F1
#
_cell.length_a   1.000
_cell.length_b   1.000
_cell.length_c   1.000
_cell.angle_alpha   90.00
_cell.angle_beta   90.00
_cell.angle_gamma   90.00
#
_symmetry.space_group_name_H-M   'P 1'
#
loop_
_entity.id
_entity.type
_entity.pdbx_description
1 polymer ?
#
loop_
_entity_poly.entity_id
_entity_poly.type
_entity_poly.pdbx_seq_one_letter_code
_entity_poly.pdbx_strand_id
1 'polypeptide(L)'
;MTHERQVYAAVVGRLIQRARTKTGARQEDLALRAGLSQSSLSRFENGQSLPDLYELRGLARALDEEPDEFVARSERAFELTKAAADKVAPGAGWAEIVAAGVLSAVVLVGIAALFERSSKRGRAKG
;
A
#
# COMPACT_ATOMS: atom_id res chain seq x y z
N MET A 1 -9.97 17.29 -1.70
CA MET A 1 -9.89 16.24 -0.66
C MET A 1 -10.15 14.82 -1.18
N THR A 2 -10.97 14.60 -2.21
CA THR A 2 -11.36 13.26 -2.70
C THR A 2 -10.21 12.41 -3.28
N HIS A 3 -9.25 13.05 -3.97
CA HIS A 3 -8.16 12.34 -4.65
C HIS A 3 -7.08 11.81 -3.70
N GLU A 4 -6.78 12.51 -2.61
CA GLU A 4 -5.73 12.06 -1.68
C GLU A 4 -6.12 10.76 -0.96
N ARG A 5 -7.39 10.65 -0.54
CA ARG A 5 -7.92 9.40 0.04
C ARG A 5 -7.83 8.24 -0.95
N GLN A 6 -8.12 8.48 -2.23
CA GLN A 6 -8.01 7.48 -3.28
C GLN A 6 -6.57 7.04 -3.49
N VAL A 7 -5.61 7.98 -3.48
CA VAL A 7 -4.18 7.68 -3.57
C VAL A 7 -3.73 6.86 -2.37
N TYR A 8 -4.15 7.23 -1.16
CA TYR A 8 -3.86 6.47 0.05
C TYR A 8 -4.41 5.03 -0.04
N ALA A 9 -5.64 4.86 -0.52
CA ALA A 9 -6.21 3.54 -0.78
C ALA A 9 -5.39 2.72 -1.80
N ALA A 10 -4.91 3.35 -2.88
CA ALA A 10 -4.04 2.68 -3.85
C ALA A 10 -2.70 2.25 -3.23
N VAL A 11 -2.10 3.06 -2.36
CA VAL A 11 -0.86 2.71 -1.65
C VAL A 11 -1.08 1.53 -0.71
N VAL A 12 -2.10 1.60 0.16
CA VAL A 12 -2.43 0.52 1.11
C VAL A 12 -2.78 -0.77 0.37
N GLY A 13 -3.61 -0.68 -0.66
CA GLY A 13 -3.98 -1.81 -1.52
C GLY A 13 -2.79 -2.53 -2.11
N ARG A 14 -1.82 -1.77 -2.64
CA ARG A 14 -0.59 -2.33 -3.21
C ARG A 14 0.31 -2.97 -2.17
N LEU A 15 0.36 -2.44 -0.94
CA LEU A 15 1.08 -3.10 0.16
C LEU A 15 0.44 -4.42 0.54
N ILE A 16 -0.89 -4.48 0.66
CA ILE A 16 -1.63 -5.73 0.93
C ILE A 16 -1.35 -6.74 -0.17
N GLN A 17 -1.51 -6.36 -1.44
CA GLN A 17 -1.26 -7.23 -2.59
C GLN A 17 0.17 -7.76 -2.60
N ARG A 18 1.15 -6.91 -2.32
CA ARG A 18 2.57 -7.30 -2.30
C ARG A 18 2.89 -8.24 -1.14
N ALA A 19 2.38 -7.97 0.05
CA ALA A 19 2.55 -8.85 1.21
C ALA A 19 1.90 -10.22 0.93
N ARG A 20 0.69 -10.24 0.38
CA ARG A 20 -0.02 -11.47 0.00
C ARG A 20 0.75 -12.28 -1.05
N THR A 21 1.17 -11.65 -2.14
CA THR A 21 1.86 -12.35 -3.22
C THR A 21 3.22 -12.90 -2.79
N LYS A 22 3.88 -12.26 -1.81
CA LYS A 22 5.12 -12.77 -1.21
C LYS A 22 4.92 -14.10 -0.47
N THR A 23 3.74 -14.37 0.08
CA THR A 23 3.41 -15.65 0.75
C THR A 23 2.86 -16.71 -0.22
N GLY A 24 2.60 -16.34 -1.48
CA GLY A 24 1.97 -17.23 -2.47
C GLY A 24 0.46 -17.42 -2.27
N ALA A 25 -0.16 -16.71 -1.33
CA ALA A 25 -1.58 -16.85 -1.05
C ALA A 25 -2.46 -16.28 -2.17
N ARG A 26 -3.57 -16.97 -2.48
CA ARG A 26 -4.62 -16.41 -3.34
C ARG A 26 -5.41 -15.35 -2.58
N GLN A 27 -6.14 -14.52 -3.31
CA GLN A 27 -7.02 -13.52 -2.67
C GLN A 27 -8.08 -14.19 -1.79
N GLU A 28 -8.69 -15.29 -2.27
CA GLU A 28 -9.68 -16.05 -1.50
C GLU A 28 -9.12 -16.53 -0.15
N ASP A 29 -7.88 -17.04 -0.13
CA ASP A 29 -7.24 -17.55 1.08
C ASP A 29 -6.98 -16.44 2.11
N LEU A 30 -6.42 -15.31 1.67
CA LEU A 30 -6.16 -14.18 2.56
C LEU A 30 -7.45 -13.57 3.08
N ALA A 31 -8.44 -13.39 2.20
CA ALA A 31 -9.73 -12.83 2.59
C ALA A 31 -10.39 -13.69 3.66
N LEU A 32 -10.41 -15.02 3.48
CA LEU A 32 -10.95 -15.95 4.46
C LEU A 32 -10.23 -15.84 5.81
N ARG A 33 -8.89 -15.83 5.83
CA ARG A 33 -8.08 -15.67 7.05
C ARG A 33 -8.34 -14.34 7.76
N ALA A 34 -8.61 -13.28 7.01
CA ALA A 34 -8.88 -11.95 7.53
C ALA A 34 -10.36 -11.72 7.91
N GLY A 35 -11.26 -12.69 7.68
CA GLY A 35 -12.70 -12.52 7.92
C GLY A 35 -13.39 -11.60 6.91
N LEU A 36 -12.89 -11.53 5.68
CA LEU A 36 -13.36 -10.68 4.60
C LEU A 36 -13.93 -11.49 3.44
N SER A 37 -14.75 -10.86 2.60
CA SER A 37 -15.06 -11.42 1.28
C SER A 37 -13.88 -11.23 0.32
N GLN A 38 -13.70 -12.17 -0.62
CA GLN A 38 -12.71 -12.02 -1.70
C GLN A 38 -12.94 -10.73 -2.51
N SER A 39 -14.20 -10.34 -2.71
CA SER A 39 -14.56 -9.08 -3.39
C SER A 39 -14.11 -7.83 -2.61
N SER A 40 -14.14 -7.84 -1.28
CA SER A 40 -13.65 -6.73 -0.47
C SER A 40 -12.14 -6.64 -0.54
N LEU A 41 -11.43 -7.77 -0.41
CA LEU A 41 -9.98 -7.80 -0.61
C LEU A 41 -9.59 -7.31 -2.00
N SER A 42 -10.30 -7.72 -3.06
CA SER A 42 -10.03 -7.25 -4.42
C SER A 42 -10.20 -5.72 -4.54
N ARG A 43 -11.27 -5.15 -3.98
CA ARG A 43 -11.46 -3.70 -3.97
C ARG A 43 -10.36 -2.97 -3.21
N PHE A 44 -9.90 -3.53 -2.08
CA PHE A 44 -8.77 -2.99 -1.33
C PHE A 44 -7.48 -3.03 -2.14
N GLU A 45 -7.10 -4.18 -2.69
CA GLU A 45 -5.85 -4.34 -3.46
C GLU A 45 -5.81 -3.45 -4.71
N ASN A 46 -6.97 -3.15 -5.30
CA ASN A 46 -7.10 -2.26 -6.45
C ASN A 46 -7.30 -0.78 -6.07
N GLY A 47 -7.24 -0.42 -4.77
CA GLY A 47 -7.41 0.96 -4.30
C GLY A 47 -8.82 1.55 -4.52
N GLN A 48 -9.81 0.70 -4.78
CA GLN A 48 -11.20 1.10 -5.01
C GLN A 48 -11.93 1.43 -3.70
N SER A 49 -11.49 0.82 -2.60
CA SER A 49 -11.91 1.17 -1.25
C SER A 49 -10.73 1.09 -0.29
N LEU A 50 -10.82 1.82 0.83
CA LEU A 50 -9.85 1.75 1.90
C LEU A 50 -10.41 0.80 2.98
N PRO A 51 -9.64 -0.22 3.44
CA PRO A 51 -10.05 -0.97 4.62
C PRO A 51 -10.13 -0.05 5.84
N ASP A 52 -11.12 -0.26 6.70
CA ASP A 52 -11.15 0.41 7.99
C ASP A 52 -10.04 -0.12 8.92
N LEU A 53 -9.92 0.47 10.12
CA LEU A 53 -8.88 0.06 11.07
C LEU A 53 -9.04 -1.41 11.50
N TYR A 54 -10.26 -1.90 11.68
CA TYR A 54 -10.50 -3.28 12.09
C TYR A 54 -10.09 -4.25 10.97
N GLU A 55 -10.52 -3.98 9.74
CA GLU A 55 -10.17 -4.75 8.55
C GLU A 55 -8.65 -4.75 8.29
N LEU A 56 -8.00 -3.58 8.42
CA LEU A 56 -6.56 -3.44 8.22
C LEU A 56 -5.74 -4.25 9.25
N ARG A 57 -6.15 -4.23 10.53
CA ARG A 57 -5.50 -5.06 11.56
C ARG A 57 -5.76 -6.55 11.33
N GLY A 58 -6.95 -6.93 10.84
CA GLY A 58 -7.27 -8.30 10.45
C GLY A 58 -6.39 -8.79 9.30
N LEU A 59 -6.23 -7.97 8.26
CA LEU A 59 -5.34 -8.23 7.13
C LEU A 59 -3.88 -8.36 7.56
N ALA A 60 -3.38 -7.48 8.43
CA ALA A 60 -2.02 -7.57 8.93
C ALA A 60 -1.74 -8.90 9.65
N ARG A 61 -2.64 -9.31 10.56
CA ARG A 61 -2.53 -10.61 11.24
C ARG A 61 -2.63 -11.78 10.27
N ALA A 62 -3.53 -11.71 9.30
CA ALA A 62 -3.68 -12.73 8.26
C ALA A 62 -2.50 -12.77 7.27
N LEU A 63 -1.63 -11.76 7.28
CA LEU A 63 -0.34 -11.72 6.56
C LEU A 63 0.84 -12.13 7.45
N ASP A 64 0.57 -12.56 8.69
CA ASP A 64 1.58 -12.87 9.70
C ASP A 64 2.49 -11.66 10.02
N GLU A 65 1.92 -10.46 9.98
CA GLU A 65 2.58 -9.21 10.34
C GLU A 65 1.97 -8.58 11.61
N GLU A 66 2.78 -7.81 12.34
CA GLU A 66 2.30 -7.04 13.48
C GLU A 66 1.44 -5.86 12.98
N PRO A 67 0.19 -5.70 13.47
CA PRO A 67 -0.73 -4.68 12.95
C PRO A 67 -0.22 -3.24 13.02
N ASP A 68 0.39 -2.83 14.12
CA ASP A 68 0.81 -1.45 14.31
C ASP A 68 2.02 -1.12 13.40
N GLU A 69 2.91 -2.09 13.19
CA GLU A 69 3.98 -2.03 12.20
C GLU A 69 3.45 -1.95 10.77
N PHE A 70 2.40 -2.71 10.43
CA PHE A 70 1.77 -2.66 9.10
C PHE A 70 1.15 -1.29 8.82
N VAL A 71 0.48 -0.71 9.82
CA VAL A 71 -0.08 0.66 9.75
C VAL A 71 1.06 1.68 9.56
N ALA A 72 2.08 1.64 10.42
CA ALA A 72 3.22 2.55 10.32
C ALA A 72 3.97 2.43 8.97
N ARG A 73 4.04 1.22 8.43
CA ARG A 73 4.60 0.95 7.10
C ARG A 73 3.75 1.54 5.99
N SER A 74 2.42 1.50 6.13
CA SER A 74 1.47 2.08 5.18
C SER A 74 1.58 3.60 5.12
N GLU A 75 1.63 4.27 6.27
CA GLU A 75 1.88 5.71 6.36
C GLU A 75 3.21 6.10 5.72
N ARG A 76 4.28 5.35 6.01
CA ARG A 76 5.59 5.60 5.42
C ARG A 76 5.59 5.42 3.90
N ALA A 77 4.90 4.41 3.39
CA ALA A 77 4.79 4.18 1.95
C ALA A 77 4.06 5.33 1.25
N PHE A 78 3.03 5.89 1.90
CA PHE A 78 2.29 7.03 1.37
C PHE A 78 3.16 8.30 1.32
N GLU A 79 3.94 8.57 2.37
CA GLU A 79 4.89 9.69 2.37
C GLU A 79 6.00 9.54 1.32
N LEU A 80 6.48 8.32 1.09
CA LEU A 80 7.41 8.04 -0.01
C LEU A 80 6.75 8.20 -1.40
N THR A 81 5.46 7.91 -1.50
CA THR A 81 4.67 8.13 -2.72
C THR A 81 4.49 9.62 -2.99
N LYS A 82 4.26 10.45 -1.96
CA LYS A 82 4.28 11.93 -2.09
C LYS A 82 5.64 12.43 -2.59
N ALA A 83 6.73 12.00 -1.96
CA ALA A 83 8.07 12.39 -2.38
C ALA A 83 8.43 11.91 -3.80
N ALA A 84 7.86 10.78 -4.25
CA ALA A 84 7.99 10.31 -5.63
C ALA A 84 7.15 11.16 -6.60
N ALA A 85 5.93 11.55 -6.20
CA ALA A 85 5.06 12.43 -6.98
C ALA A 85 5.75 13.76 -7.28
N ASP A 86 6.35 14.38 -6.25
CA ASP A 86 7.05 15.66 -6.37
C ASP A 86 8.22 15.62 -7.38
N LYS A 87 8.85 14.46 -7.56
CA LYS A 87 9.93 14.27 -8.54
C LYS A 87 9.40 14.05 -9.95
N VAL A 88 8.28 13.35 -10.08
CA VAL A 88 7.70 12.95 -11.37
C VAL A 88 6.87 14.09 -11.98
N ALA A 89 6.11 14.81 -11.16
CA ALA A 89 5.26 15.92 -11.55
C ALA A 89 5.36 17.06 -10.51
N PRO A 90 6.46 17.83 -10.53
CA PRO A 90 6.68 18.89 -9.54
C PRO A 90 5.54 19.92 -9.55
N GLY A 91 4.96 20.16 -8.38
CA GLY A 91 3.87 21.13 -8.21
C GLY A 91 2.49 20.64 -8.66
N ALA A 92 2.37 19.43 -9.20
CA ALA A 92 1.09 18.86 -9.62
C ALA A 92 0.28 18.35 -8.41
N GLY A 93 -1.02 18.63 -8.41
CA GLY A 93 -1.93 18.05 -7.43
C GLY A 93 -2.27 16.57 -7.73
N TRP A 94 -2.79 15.84 -6.74
CA TRP A 94 -3.22 14.44 -6.93
C TRP A 94 -4.23 14.25 -8.07
N ALA A 95 -5.11 15.23 -8.31
CA ALA A 95 -6.08 15.17 -9.41
C ALA A 95 -5.41 15.13 -10.78
N GLU A 96 -4.35 15.92 -10.97
CA GLU A 96 -3.58 15.98 -12.21
C GLU A 96 -2.80 14.68 -12.44
N ILE A 97 -2.18 14.15 -11.38
CA ILE A 97 -1.45 12.88 -11.43
C ILE A 97 -2.38 11.71 -11.80
N VAL A 98 -3.61 11.70 -11.25
CA VAL A 98 -4.64 10.71 -11.58
C VAL A 98 -5.11 10.89 -13.03
N ALA A 99 -5.43 12.11 -13.45
CA ALA A 99 -5.89 12.40 -14.81
C ALA A 99 -4.84 12.06 -15.88
N ALA A 100 -3.55 12.23 -15.57
CA ALA A 100 -2.44 11.86 -16.43
C ALA A 100 -2.15 10.34 -16.48
N GLY A 101 -2.82 9.53 -15.64
CA GLY A 101 -2.61 8.08 -15.59
C GLY A 101 -1.28 7.64 -14.97
N VAL A 102 -0.54 8.54 -14.32
CA VAL A 102 0.82 8.26 -13.80
C VAL A 102 0.80 7.75 -12.35
N LEU A 103 -0.36 7.76 -11.68
CA LEU A 103 -0.52 7.35 -10.27
C LEU A 103 0.13 5.99 -9.96
N SER A 104 -0.12 4.98 -10.77
CA SER A 104 0.41 3.62 -10.55
C SER A 104 1.94 3.58 -10.53
N ALA A 105 2.60 4.38 -11.38
CA ALA A 105 4.05 4.47 -11.42
C ALA A 105 4.60 5.16 -10.16
N VAL A 106 3.95 6.25 -9.71
CA VAL A 106 4.33 6.97 -8.49
C VAL A 106 4.20 6.08 -7.25
N VAL A 107 3.08 5.35 -7.12
CA VAL A 107 2.86 4.38 -6.03
C VAL A 107 3.92 3.27 -6.05
N LEU A 108 4.26 2.75 -7.23
CA LEU A 108 5.33 1.75 -7.38
C LEU A 108 6.68 2.26 -6.92
N VAL A 109 7.05 3.49 -7.29
CA VAL A 109 8.31 4.12 -6.86
C VAL A 109 8.33 4.34 -5.35
N GLY A 110 7.24 4.86 -4.77
CA GLY A 110 7.11 5.03 -3.32
C GLY A 110 7.26 3.71 -2.55
N ILE A 111 6.61 2.64 -3.03
CA ILE A 111 6.72 1.30 -2.46
C ILE A 111 8.13 0.73 -2.66
N ALA A 112 8.79 0.92 -3.80
CA ALA A 112 10.15 0.44 -4.01
C ALA A 112 11.15 1.11 -3.04
N ALA A 113 11.05 2.42 -2.87
CA ALA A 113 11.89 3.21 -1.95
C ALA A 113 11.75 2.75 -0.49
N LEU A 114 10.56 2.25 -0.10
CA LEU A 114 10.32 1.69 1.23
C LEU A 114 11.23 0.49 1.52
N PHE A 115 11.40 -0.39 0.54
CA PHE A 115 12.18 -1.63 0.70
C PHE A 115 13.69 -1.41 0.55
N GLU A 116 14.12 -0.48 -0.31
CA GLU A 116 15.54 -0.10 -0.39
C GLU A 116 16.08 0.37 0.97
N ARG A 117 15.27 1.11 1.72
CA ARG A 117 15.63 1.62 3.05
C ARG A 117 15.75 0.52 4.10
N SER A 118 14.94 -0.53 3.99
CA SER A 118 15.00 -1.72 4.85
C SER A 118 16.29 -2.52 4.61
N SER A 119 16.66 -2.72 3.34
CA SER A 119 17.89 -3.42 2.96
C SER A 119 19.17 -2.71 3.46
N LYS A 120 19.25 -1.38 3.31
CA LYS A 120 20.40 -0.59 3.80
C LYS A 120 20.54 -0.62 5.33
N ARG A 121 19.43 -0.65 6.08
CA ARG A 121 19.45 -0.75 7.56
C ARG A 121 19.93 -2.11 8.05
N GLY A 122 19.63 -3.19 7.34
CA GLY A 122 20.12 -4.54 7.67
C GLY A 122 21.62 -4.69 7.45
N ARG A 123 22.17 -4.08 6.38
CA ARG A 123 23.60 -4.16 6.04
C ARG A 123 24.50 -3.32 6.95
N ALA A 124 23.99 -2.26 7.57
CA ALA A 124 24.77 -1.41 8.48
C ALA A 124 24.91 -1.97 9.91
N LYS A 125 24.25 -3.09 10.23
CA LYS A 125 24.26 -3.74 11.56
C LYS A 125 25.01 -5.09 11.58
N GLY A 126 25.59 -5.51 10.45
CA GLY A 126 26.31 -6.78 10.30
C GLY A 126 27.79 -6.58 10.04
#